data_AF-A0A969CYM7-F1
#
_entry.id   AF-A0A969CYM7-F1
#
_cell.length_a   1.000
_cell.length_b   1.000
_cell.length_c   1.000
_cell.angle_alpha   90.00
_cell.angle_beta   90.00
_cell.angle_gamma   90.00
#
_symmetry.space_group_name_H-M   'P 1'
#
loop_
_entity.id
_entity.type
_entity.pdbx_description
1 polymer ?
#
loop_
_entity_poly.entity_id
_entity_poly.type
_entity_poly.pdbx_seq_one_letter_code
_entity_poly.pdbx_strand_id
1 'polypeptide(L)'
;VTEAAALAPLAVRPEHQRKGVGSMLTKAGIRACTARGLAAVIVVGDPTFYQRFGFSAETARGLRSPYPGDAFMALELKPGALRAKGTVRYAAAFGALPVEDHS
;
A
#
# COMPACT_ATOMS: atom_id res chain seq x y z
N VAL A 1 -4.15 -15.93 -7.71
CA VAL A 1 -4.31 -14.48 -7.42
C VAL A 1 -3.96 -14.28 -5.96
N THR A 2 -3.09 -13.32 -5.63
CA THR A 2 -2.73 -13.00 -4.25
C THR A 2 -3.67 -11.93 -3.73
N GLU A 3 -4.36 -12.18 -2.62
CA GLU A 3 -5.25 -11.19 -2.00
C GLU A 3 -4.46 -10.18 -1.16
N ALA A 4 -4.63 -8.90 -1.48
CA ALA A 4 -4.00 -7.78 -0.82
C ALA A 4 -4.99 -6.61 -0.67
N ALA A 5 -4.70 -5.68 0.25
CA ALA A 5 -5.46 -4.45 0.39
C ALA A 5 -4.68 -3.24 -0.15
N ALA A 6 -5.39 -2.24 -0.66
CA ALA A 6 -4.83 -0.91 -0.92
C ALA A 6 -5.26 0.05 0.19
N LEU A 7 -4.30 0.71 0.85
CA LEU A 7 -4.57 1.71 1.87
C LEU A 7 -4.80 3.08 1.22
N ALA A 8 -6.05 3.39 0.86
CA ALA A 8 -6.42 4.70 0.34
C ALA A 8 -7.95 4.96 0.40
N PRO A 9 -8.38 6.23 0.54
CA PRO A 9 -7.59 7.35 1.06
C PRO A 9 -7.37 7.22 2.58
N LEU A 10 -6.35 7.91 3.09
CA LEU A 10 -6.14 8.13 4.53
C LEU A 10 -6.21 9.63 4.80
N ALA A 11 -7.14 10.06 5.65
CA ALA A 11 -7.33 11.48 5.93
C ALA A 11 -7.43 11.75 7.44
N VAL A 12 -6.90 12.89 7.84
CA VAL A 12 -7.01 13.43 9.20
C VAL A 12 -7.38 14.90 9.08
N ARG A 13 -8.42 15.32 9.81
CA ARG A 13 -8.83 16.73 9.92
C ARG A 13 -7.62 17.62 10.27
N PRO A 14 -7.44 18.79 9.64
CA PRO A 14 -6.27 19.65 9.85
C PRO A 14 -5.96 19.90 11.34
N GLU A 15 -6.98 20.21 12.14
CA GLU A 15 -6.90 20.45 13.59
C GLU A 15 -6.35 19.25 14.40
N HIS A 16 -6.35 18.06 13.81
CA HIS A 16 -5.89 16.80 14.41
C HIS A 16 -4.62 16.23 13.74
N GLN A 17 -4.06 16.90 12.74
CA GLN A 17 -2.81 16.49 12.11
C GLN A 17 -1.62 16.68 13.05
N ARG A 18 -0.50 16.01 12.74
CA ARG A 18 0.75 16.01 13.54
C ARG A 18 0.61 15.53 15.00
N LYS A 19 -0.57 15.07 15.42
CA LYS A 19 -0.87 14.47 16.74
C LYS A 19 -0.80 12.93 16.74
N GLY A 20 -0.25 12.33 15.68
CA GLY A 20 -0.12 10.86 15.58
C GLY A 20 -1.37 10.10 15.09
N VAL A 21 -2.50 10.79 14.87
CA VAL A 21 -3.77 10.16 14.43
C VAL A 21 -3.61 9.36 13.15
N GLY A 22 -2.94 9.92 12.13
CA GLY A 22 -2.68 9.21 10.87
C GLY A 22 -1.90 7.90 11.11
N SER A 23 -0.92 7.92 12.00
CA SER A 23 -0.17 6.72 12.37
C SER A 23 -1.03 5.68 13.07
N MET A 24 -1.94 6.11 13.95
CA MET A 24 -2.86 5.21 14.64
C MET A 24 -3.80 4.53 13.65
N LEU A 25 -4.35 5.29 12.71
CA LEU A 25 -5.21 4.77 11.63
C LEU A 25 -4.46 3.78 10.74
N THR A 26 -3.24 4.10 10.29
CA THR A 26 -2.42 3.18 9.48
C THR A 26 -2.16 1.87 10.23
N LYS A 27 -1.73 1.94 11.50
CA LYS A 27 -1.49 0.74 12.33
C LYS A 27 -2.76 -0.07 12.53
N ALA A 28 -3.91 0.58 12.73
CA ALA A 28 -5.19 -0.11 12.87
C ALA A 28 -5.59 -0.84 11.58
N GLY A 29 -5.43 -0.20 10.42
CA GLY A 29 -5.67 -0.81 9.11
C GLY A 29 -4.79 -2.03 8.85
N ILE A 30 -3.49 -1.93 9.15
CA ILE A 30 -2.55 -3.07 9.05
C ILE A 30 -3.03 -4.23 9.93
N ARG A 31 -3.32 -3.99 11.21
CA ARG A 31 -3.81 -5.04 12.13
C ARG A 31 -5.10 -5.69 11.62
N ALA A 32 -6.03 -4.91 11.08
CA ALA A 32 -7.27 -5.44 10.53
C ALA A 32 -7.02 -6.33 9.29
N CYS A 33 -6.10 -5.93 8.41
CA CYS A 33 -5.71 -6.72 7.24
C CYS A 33 -5.01 -8.03 7.65
N THR A 34 -4.12 -7.97 8.65
CA THR A 34 -3.46 -9.15 9.22
C THR A 34 -4.46 -10.12 9.82
N ALA A 35 -5.42 -9.62 10.62
CA ALA A 35 -6.46 -10.45 11.23
C ALA A 35 -7.36 -11.15 10.19
N ARG A 36 -7.54 -10.54 9.02
CA ARG A 36 -8.27 -11.13 7.88
C ARG A 36 -7.43 -12.09 7.03
N GLY A 37 -6.17 -12.31 7.38
CA GLY A 37 -5.29 -13.22 6.66
C GLY A 37 -4.89 -12.73 5.27
N LEU A 38 -4.94 -11.41 5.00
CA LEU A 38 -4.46 -10.85 3.74
C LEU A 38 -2.95 -11.04 3.61
N ALA A 39 -2.46 -11.09 2.37
CA ALA A 39 -1.06 -11.39 2.09
C ALA A 39 -0.16 -10.14 2.17
N ALA A 40 -0.70 -8.98 1.78
CA ALA A 40 0.04 -7.72 1.75
C ALA A 40 -0.89 -6.50 1.83
N VAL A 41 -0.30 -5.34 2.11
CA VAL A 41 -0.92 -4.01 1.96
C VAL A 41 -0.08 -3.18 1.00
N ILE A 42 -0.74 -2.46 0.10
CA ILE A 42 -0.13 -1.57 -0.89
C ILE A 42 -0.54 -0.13 -0.58
N VAL A 43 0.36 0.82 -0.81
CA VAL A 43 0.09 2.25 -0.66
C VAL A 43 0.77 3.04 -1.77
N VAL A 44 0.14 4.15 -2.16
CA VAL A 44 0.76 5.20 -2.95
C VAL A 44 0.78 6.46 -2.10
N GLY A 45 1.95 6.93 -1.68
CA GLY A 45 2.04 8.09 -0.79
C GLY A 45 3.47 8.44 -0.35
N ASP A 46 3.59 9.31 0.65
CA ASP A 46 4.88 9.82 1.14
C ASP A 46 5.74 8.71 1.78
N PRO A 47 6.91 8.36 1.21
CA PRO A 47 7.82 7.37 1.76
C PRO A 47 8.24 7.67 3.21
N THR A 48 8.48 8.94 3.53
CA THR A 48 8.91 9.37 4.87
C THR A 48 7.84 9.04 5.92
N PHE A 49 6.56 9.14 5.53
CA PHE A 49 5.46 8.78 6.40
C PHE A 49 5.23 7.27 6.50
N TYR A 50 5.34 6.51 5.40
CA TYR A 50 4.94 5.10 5.38
C TYR A 50 6.06 4.13 5.75
N GLN A 51 7.33 4.47 5.51
CA GLN A 51 8.48 3.59 5.83
C GLN A 51 8.57 3.22 7.31
N ARG A 52 8.13 4.09 8.22
CA ARG A 52 8.07 3.81 9.67
C ARG A 52 7.11 2.68 10.07
N PHE A 53 6.29 2.17 9.15
CA PHE A 53 5.43 1.00 9.35
C PHE A 53 5.92 -0.24 8.58
N GLY A 54 7.08 -0.16 7.93
CA GLY A 54 7.65 -1.26 7.14
C GLY A 54 7.21 -1.29 5.67
N PHE A 55 6.50 -0.27 5.18
CA PHE A 55 6.26 -0.12 3.74
C PHE A 55 7.55 0.24 3.02
N SER A 56 7.80 -0.34 1.85
CA SER A 56 8.92 0.07 1.00
C SER A 56 8.63 -0.14 -0.49
N ALA A 57 9.29 0.68 -1.32
CA ALA A 57 9.32 0.48 -2.77
C ALA A 57 10.09 -0.80 -3.14
N GLU A 58 11.09 -1.19 -2.33
CA GLU A 58 11.83 -2.43 -2.52
C GLU A 58 10.92 -3.67 -2.43
N THR A 59 10.03 -3.71 -1.44
CA THR A 59 9.02 -4.77 -1.31
C THR A 59 8.05 -4.76 -2.50
N ALA A 60 7.77 -3.58 -3.07
CA ALA A 60 6.87 -3.42 -4.21
C ALA A 60 7.54 -3.68 -5.58
N ARG A 61 8.87 -3.79 -5.65
CA ARG A 61 9.68 -3.85 -6.89
C ARG A 61 9.28 -4.95 -7.88
N GLY A 62 8.70 -6.04 -7.41
CA GLY A 62 8.20 -7.12 -8.29
C GLY A 62 6.85 -6.82 -8.94
N LEU A 63 6.16 -5.76 -8.51
CA LEU A 63 4.79 -5.45 -8.88
C LEU A 63 4.74 -4.33 -9.93
N ARG A 64 3.97 -4.54 -10.99
CA ARG A 64 3.57 -3.48 -11.93
C ARG A 64 2.33 -2.78 -11.38
N SER A 65 2.37 -1.45 -11.38
CA SER A 65 1.31 -0.57 -10.89
C SER A 65 1.14 0.59 -11.86
N PRO A 66 -0.09 1.12 -12.06
CA PRO A 66 -0.29 2.36 -12.81
C PRO A 66 0.33 3.58 -12.10
N TYR A 67 0.77 3.44 -10.85
CA TYR A 67 1.41 4.49 -10.08
C TYR A 67 2.93 4.26 -10.06
N PRO A 68 3.72 5.10 -10.75
CA PRO A 68 5.17 4.93 -10.84
C PRO A 68 5.92 5.49 -9.62
N GLY A 69 7.19 5.11 -9.52
CA GLY A 69 8.17 5.71 -8.60
C GLY A 69 8.09 5.24 -7.15
N ASP A 70 8.93 5.86 -6.31
CA ASP A 70 9.15 5.46 -4.92
C ASP A 70 7.95 5.67 -3.99
N ALA A 71 6.94 6.42 -4.45
CA ALA A 71 5.68 6.60 -3.73
C ALA A 71 4.85 5.31 -3.70
N PHE A 72 5.03 4.41 -4.68
CA PHE A 72 4.38 3.10 -4.70
C PHE A 72 5.15 2.11 -3.82
N MET A 73 4.54 1.73 -2.71
CA MET A 73 5.15 0.90 -1.68
C MET A 73 4.25 -0.27 -1.29
N ALA A 74 4.88 -1.32 -0.77
CA ALA A 74 4.18 -2.50 -0.26
C ALA A 74 4.70 -2.90 1.13
N LEU A 75 3.83 -3.56 1.89
CA LEU A 75 4.12 -4.21 3.15
C LEU A 75 3.62 -5.65 3.05
N GLU A 76 4.51 -6.64 3.21
CA GLU A 76 4.11 -8.04 3.34
C GLU A 76 3.50 -8.28 4.72
N LEU A 77 2.33 -8.92 4.75
CA LEU A 77 1.72 -9.43 5.99
C LEU A 77 2.00 -10.93 6.17
N LYS A 78 2.29 -11.63 5.06
CA LYS A 78 2.79 -13.00 5.03
C LYS A 78 4.17 -13.00 4.38
N PRO A 79 5.22 -13.52 5.05
CA PRO A 79 6.57 -13.53 4.50
C PRO A 79 6.63 -14.17 3.11
N GLY A 80 7.20 -13.45 2.15
CA GLY A 80 7.40 -13.90 0.78
C GLY A 80 6.16 -13.89 -0.11
N ALA A 81 5.04 -13.31 0.34
CA ALA A 81 3.81 -13.20 -0.45
C ALA A 81 3.97 -12.43 -1.77
N LEU A 82 4.97 -11.55 -1.87
CA LEU A 82 5.25 -10.70 -3.02
C LEU A 82 6.54 -11.09 -3.76
N ARG A 83 7.08 -12.30 -3.53
CA ARG A 83 8.26 -12.81 -4.26
C ARG A 83 8.02 -12.95 -5.76
N ALA A 84 6.82 -13.34 -6.15
CA ALA A 84 6.46 -13.48 -7.56
C ALA A 84 6.19 -12.11 -8.19
N LYS A 85 6.68 -11.90 -9.42
CA LYS A 85 6.34 -10.70 -10.19
C LYS A 85 4.86 -10.74 -10.61
N GLY A 86 4.19 -9.58 -10.62
CA GLY A 86 2.78 -9.53 -10.96
C GLY A 86 2.28 -8.12 -11.27
N THR A 87 1.03 -7.99 -11.70
CA THR A 87 0.36 -6.70 -11.90
C THR A 87 -0.65 -6.47 -10.79
N VAL A 88 -0.60 -5.30 -10.15
CA VAL A 88 -1.60 -4.90 -9.16
C VAL A 88 -2.91 -4.56 -9.87
N ARG A 89 -4.00 -5.18 -9.42
CA ARG A 89 -5.35 -4.86 -9.85
C ARG A 89 -6.09 -4.21 -8.68
N TYR A 90 -6.32 -2.91 -8.80
CA TYR A 90 -7.11 -2.17 -7.82
C TYR A 90 -8.61 -2.47 -7.99
N ALA A 91 -9.39 -2.23 -6.93
CA ALA A 91 -10.84 -2.22 -7.03
C ALA A 91 -11.29 -1.18 -8.09
N ALA A 92 -12.43 -1.42 -8.75
CA ALA A 92 -12.92 -0.55 -9.84
C ALA A 92 -12.99 0.94 -9.44
N ALA A 93 -13.31 1.25 -8.18
CA ALA A 93 -13.32 2.60 -7.64
C ALA A 93 -11.97 3.35 -7.73
N PHE A 94 -10.87 2.63 -7.92
CA PHE A 94 -9.50 3.14 -8.05
C PHE A 94 -8.86 2.81 -9.41
N GLY A 95 -9.59 2.09 -10.29
CA GLY A 95 -9.06 1.50 -11.53
C GLY A 95 -9.19 2.37 -12.79
N ALA A 96 -9.59 3.63 -12.66
CA ALA A 96 -9.85 4.51 -13.80
C ALA A 96 -8.58 5.15 -14.41
N LEU A 97 -7.38 4.74 -14.02
CA LEU A 97 -6.14 5.23 -14.64
C LEU A 97 -5.52 4.11 -15.49
N PRO A 98 -5.30 4.32 -16.80
CA PRO A 98 -4.67 3.33 -17.66
C PRO A 98 -3.28 2.98 -17.11
N VAL A 99 -2.95 1.69 -17.11
CA VAL A 99 -1.58 1.23 -16.77
C VAL A 99 -0.71 1.57 -17.98
N GLU A 100 0.16 2.57 -17.86
CA GLU A 100 1.13 2.86 -18.91
C GLU A 100 2.16 1.74 -18.96
N ASP A 101 2.33 1.15 -20.14
CA ASP A 101 3.33 0.14 -20.42
C ASP A 101 4.67 0.85 -20.65
N HIS A 102 5.53 0.85 -19.64
CA HIS A 102 6.91 1.30 -19.80
C HIS A 102 7.78 0.07 -20.13
N SER A 103 7.71 -0.30 -21.41
CA SER A 103 8.69 -1.18 -22.06
C SER A 103 10.07 -0.53 -22.12
#